data_AF-A0A2G6TLC8-F1
#
_entry.id   AF-A0A2G6TLC8-F1
#
_cell.length_a   1.000
_cell.length_b   1.000
_cell.length_c   1.000
_cell.angle_alpha   90.00
_cell.angle_beta   90.00
_cell.angle_gamma   90.00
#
_symmetry.space_group_name_H-M   'P 1'
#
loop_
_entity.id
_entity.type
_entity.pdbx_description
1 polymer ?
#
loop_
_entity_poly.entity_id
_entity_poly.type
_entity_poly.pdbx_seq_one_letter_code
_entity_poly.pdbx_strand_id
1 'polypeptide(L)' 'MEELIEQFEKDLKAHLESTFAASSEQDPIKKLNETEQTVFEYVDNYLLETTLIAKDVERPTQQILDEFAKAKTKYIE' A
#
# COMPACT_ATOMS: atom_id res chain seq x y z
N MET A 1 -7.70 14.45 -11.98
CA MET A 1 -8.13 13.69 -10.79
C MET A 1 -7.90 12.20 -11.02
N GLU A 2 -8.43 11.61 -12.09
CA GLU A 2 -8.10 10.21 -12.46
C GLU A 2 -6.59 9.95 -12.57
N GLU A 3 -5.83 10.83 -13.24
CA GLU A 3 -4.37 10.68 -13.34
C GLU A 3 -3.64 10.66 -11.97
N LEU A 4 -4.15 11.41 -10.98
CA LEU A 4 -3.57 11.42 -9.63
C LEU A 4 -3.90 10.12 -8.89
N ILE A 5 -5.10 9.58 -9.08
CA ILE A 5 -5.50 8.30 -8.49
C ILE A 5 -4.70 7.16 -9.12
N GLU A 6 -4.55 7.13 -10.45
CA GLU A 6 -3.73 6.13 -11.12
C GLU A 6 -2.26 6.19 -10.70
N GLN A 7 -1.73 7.40 -10.47
CA GLN A 7 -0.38 7.58 -10.00
C GLN A 7 -0.23 7.14 -8.54
N PHE A 8 -1.17 7.52 -7.68
CA PHE A 8 -1.27 7.01 -6.31
C PHE A 8 -1.28 5.47 -6.27
N GLU A 9 -2.05 4.82 -7.13
CA GLU A 9 -2.12 3.36 -7.18
C GLU A 9 -0.78 2.72 -7.54
N LYS A 10 -0.05 3.29 -8.51
CA LYS A 10 1.27 2.81 -8.92
C LYS A 10 2.30 3.01 -7.82
N ASP A 11 2.36 4.22 -7.25
CA ASP A 11 3.30 4.51 -6.19
C ASP A 11 3.01 3.71 -4.92
N LEU A 12 1.74 3.53 -4.54
CA LEU A 12 1.38 2.72 -3.38
C LEU A 12 1.82 1.26 -3.55
N LYS A 13 1.60 0.68 -4.74
CA LYS A 13 2.09 -0.67 -5.06
C LYS A 13 3.62 -0.76 -4.94
N ALA A 14 4.33 0.21 -5.52
CA ALA A 14 5.80 0.25 -5.45
C ALA A 14 6.30 0.44 -4.00
N HIS A 15 5.63 1.27 -3.21
CA HIS A 15 5.92 1.50 -1.79
C HIS A 15 5.74 0.22 -0.97
N LEU A 16 4.64 -0.50 -1.18
CA LEU A 16 4.37 -1.79 -0.54
C LEU A 16 5.43 -2.83 -0.90
N GLU A 17 5.77 -2.98 -2.19
CA GLU A 17 6.80 -3.93 -2.61
C GLU A 17 8.18 -3.58 -2.07
N SER A 18 8.55 -2.29 -2.09
CA SER A 18 9.81 -1.79 -1.57
C SER A 18 9.90 -1.99 -0.05
N THR A 19 8.86 -1.62 0.70
CA THR A 19 8.79 -1.79 2.16
C THR A 19 8.84 -3.27 2.55
N PHE A 20 8.09 -4.11 1.84
CA PHE A 20 8.09 -5.55 2.09
C PHE A 20 9.43 -6.20 1.70
N ALA A 21 10.13 -5.72 0.68
CA ALA A 21 11.45 -6.21 0.34
C ALA A 21 12.52 -5.73 1.33
N ALA A 22 12.41 -4.49 1.81
CA ALA A 22 13.35 -3.86 2.74
C ALA A 22 13.18 -4.33 4.19
N SER A 23 11.98 -4.80 4.58
CA SER A 23 11.78 -5.30 5.95
C SER A 23 12.66 -6.53 6.21
N SER A 24 13.32 -6.50 7.37
CA SER A 24 14.19 -7.57 7.86
C SER A 24 13.42 -8.67 8.61
N GLU A 25 12.10 -8.51 8.73
CA GLU A 25 11.22 -9.49 9.38
C GLU A 25 11.16 -10.78 8.56
N GLN A 26 11.40 -11.91 9.22
CA GLN A 26 11.43 -13.23 8.59
C GLN A 26 10.04 -13.86 8.53
N ASP A 27 9.17 -13.49 9.47
CA ASP A 27 7.80 -13.97 9.49
C ASP A 27 6.98 -13.23 8.43
N PRO A 28 6.45 -13.93 7.41
CA PRO A 28 5.81 -13.29 6.28
C PRO A 28 4.51 -12.58 6.69
N ILE A 29 3.83 -13.03 7.75
CA ILE A 29 2.60 -12.40 8.25
C ILE A 29 2.93 -11.11 8.99
N LYS A 30 3.93 -11.14 9.88
CA LYS A 30 4.38 -9.90 10.56
C LYS A 30 4.93 -8.89 9.56
N LYS A 31 5.72 -9.34 8.59
CA LYS A 31 6.27 -8.50 7.54
C LYS A 31 5.18 -7.79 6.75
N LEU A 32 4.12 -8.51 6.42
CA LEU A 32 2.95 -7.97 5.73
C LEU A 32 2.27 -6.90 6.60
N ASN A 33 2.00 -7.20 7.86
CA ASN A 33 1.38 -6.26 8.80
C ASN A 33 2.22 -4.99 9.03
N GLU A 34 3.55 -5.10 9.12
CA GLU A 34 4.44 -3.93 9.19
C GLU A 34 4.35 -3.08 7.92
N THR A 35 4.32 -3.74 6.76
CA THR A 35 4.19 -3.07 5.46
C THR A 35 2.84 -2.36 5.34
N GLU A 36 1.75 -2.97 5.80
CA GLU A 36 0.42 -2.36 5.81
C GLU A 36 0.34 -1.13 6.71
N GLN A 37 1.08 -1.12 7.83
CA GLN A 37 1.12 0.03 8.73
C GLN A 37 1.76 1.27 8.08
N THR A 38 2.72 1.09 7.16
CA THR A 38 3.32 2.22 6.45
C THR A 38 2.41 2.81 5.38
N VAL A 39 1.37 2.09 4.93
CA VAL A 39 0.40 2.60 3.96
C VAL A 39 -0.40 3.76 4.52
N PHE A 40 -0.74 3.73 5.81
CA PHE A 40 -1.51 4.81 6.42
C PHE A 40 -0.73 6.14 6.39
N GLU A 41 0.56 6.08 6.73
CA GLU A 41 1.46 7.25 6.67
C GLU A 41 1.70 7.70 5.22
N TYR A 42 1.86 6.75 4.29
CA TYR A 42 2.00 7.05 2.86
C TYR A 42 0.78 7.78 2.30
N VAL A 43 -0.43 7.29 2.60
CA VAL A 43 -1.70 7.89 2.20
C VAL A 43 -1.86 9.28 2.80
N ASP A 44 -1.57 9.45 4.09
CA ASP A 44 -1.68 10.74 4.76
C ASP A 44 -0.76 11.79 4.11
N ASN A 45 0.51 11.45 3.87
CA ASN A 45 1.44 12.33 3.15
C ASN A 45 0.96 12.64 1.73
N TYR A 46 0.48 11.64 0.99
CA TYR A 46 -0.01 11.85 -0.37
C TYR A 46 -1.22 12.80 -0.42
N LEU A 47 -2.11 12.71 0.57
CA LEU A 47 -3.26 13.61 0.71
C LEU A 47 -2.84 15.04 1.09
N LEU A 48 -1.72 15.21 1.81
CA LEU A 48 -1.17 16.54 2.13
C LEU A 48 -0.50 17.20 0.92
N GLU A 49 0.13 16.41 0.05
CA GLU A 49 0.83 16.90 -1.15
C GLU A 49 -0.07 17.08 -2.36
N THR A 50 -1.27 16.50 -2.35
CA THR A 50 -2.22 16.54 -3.47
C THR A 50 -3.54 17.20 -3.08
N THR A 51 -4.43 17.40 -4.06
CA THR A 51 -5.79 17.92 -3.81
C THR A 51 -6.81 16.81 -3.58
N LEU A 52 -6.36 15.56 -3.45
CA LEU A 52 -7.25 14.41 -3.23
C LEU A 52 -7.76 14.41 -1.80
N ILE A 53 -8.90 13.74 -1.57
CA ILE A 53 -9.40 13.47 -0.22
C ILE A 53 -9.30 11.99 0.10
N ALA A 54 -9.33 11.64 1.39
CA ALA A 54 -9.29 10.26 1.85
C ALA A 54 -10.32 9.37 1.14
N LYS A 55 -11.50 9.92 0.80
CA LYS A 55 -12.56 9.20 0.09
C LYS A 55 -12.17 8.79 -1.35
N ASP A 56 -11.33 9.56 -2.03
CA ASP A 56 -10.88 9.24 -3.39
C ASP A 56 -9.89 8.08 -3.38
N VAL A 57 -9.06 8.01 -2.34
CA VAL A 57 -7.98 7.01 -2.21
C VAL A 57 -8.36 5.81 -1.34
N GLU A 58 -9.43 5.87 -0.55
CA GLU A 58 -9.87 4.79 0.36
C GLU A 58 -10.09 3.48 -0.40
N ARG A 59 -10.90 3.53 -1.47
CA ARG A 59 -11.23 2.37 -2.28
C ARG A 59 -10.01 1.76 -2.98
N PRO A 60 -9.18 2.52 -3.73
CA PRO A 60 -7.99 1.95 -4.35
C PRO A 60 -6.99 1.46 -3.31
N THR A 61 -6.82 2.15 -2.17
CA THR A 61 -5.94 1.69 -1.08
C THR A 61 -6.37 0.31 -0.57
N GLN A 62 -7.66 0.13 -0.27
CA GLN A 62 -8.17 -1.15 0.19
C GLN A 62 -8.01 -2.25 -0.85
N GLN A 63 -8.26 -1.95 -2.14
CA GLN A 63 -8.05 -2.92 -3.21
C GLN A 63 -6.58 -3.33 -3.33
N ILE A 64 -5.66 -2.37 -3.30
CA ILE A 64 -4.23 -2.63 -3.41
C ILE A 64 -3.73 -3.45 -2.22
N LEU A 65 -4.15 -3.11 -1.01
CA LEU A 65 -3.82 -3.87 0.19
C LEU A 65 -4.34 -5.30 0.12
N ASP A 66 -5.60 -5.50 -0.28
CA ASP A 66 -6.18 -6.84 -0.43
C ASP A 66 -5.48 -7.65 -1.52
N GLU A 67 -5.19 -7.06 -2.69
CA GLU A 67 -4.42 -7.71 -3.75
C GLU A 67 -3.00 -8.07 -3.30
N PHE A 68 -2.34 -7.16 -2.59
CA PHE A 68 -0.99 -7.37 -2.06
C PHE A 68 -0.97 -8.47 -1.01
N ALA A 69 -1.91 -8.43 -0.06
CA ALA A 69 -2.07 -9.45 0.96
C ALA A 69 -2.32 -10.82 0.34
N LYS A 70 -3.27 -10.93 -0.60
CA LYS A 70 -3.54 -12.17 -1.34
C LYS A 70 -2.33 -12.65 -2.10
N ALA A 71 -1.61 -11.77 -2.81
CA ALA A 71 -0.44 -12.14 -3.58
C ALA A 71 0.66 -12.70 -2.67
N LYS A 72 0.90 -12.12 -1.50
CA LYS A 72 1.92 -12.62 -0.56
C LYS A 72 1.44 -13.84 0.21
N THR A 73 0.20 -13.90 0.69
CA THR A 73 -0.34 -15.06 1.41
C THR A 73 -0.47 -16.31 0.54
N LYS A 74 -0.85 -16.17 -0.73
CA LYS A 74 -0.92 -17.29 -1.68
C LYS A 74 0.45 -17.88 -2.03
N TYR A 75 1.54 -17.17 -1.70
CA TYR A 75 2.91 -17.68 -1.76
C TYR A 75 3.36 -18.41 -0.48
N ILE A 76 2.54 -18.40 0.58
CA ILE A 76 2.81 -19.04 1.88
C ILE A 76 2.11 -20.41 2.01
N GLU A 77 1.18 -20.75 1.12
CA GLU A 77 0.54 -22.08 1.02
C GLU A 77 1.34 -23.09 0.17
#